data_AF-A0AA40BDG6-F1
#
_entry.id   AF-A0AA40BDG6-F1
#
_cell.length_a   1.000
_cell.length_b   1.000
_cell.length_c   1.000
_cell.angle_alpha   90.00
_cell.angle_beta   90.00
_cell.angle_gamma   90.00
#
_symmetry.space_group_name_H-M   'P 1'
#
loop_
_entity.id
_entity.type
_entity.pdbx_description
1 polymer ?
#
loop_
_entity_poly.entity_id
_entity_poly.type
_entity_poly.pdbx_seq_one_letter_code
_entity_poly.pdbx_strand_id
1 'polypeptide(L)'
;MTDSSRGLEKLRVAASRRSEVGLDAKKASSMIRSLLGPSWFRRVWVLQEVAPARYVVMVSRSMETDGYGFCVELEAALDLARPPLLDSDSENAARSAVYLIKEASLRPKRATSREDRFCLDACPLRELLDLYEDRKATDRRDKLYALIGISSDLVIPPYLLPDYNKAWPELFQQLFIPIVG
;
A
#
# COMPACT_ATOMS: atom_id res chain seq x y z
N MET A 1 -4.07 -2.84 19.77
CA MET A 1 -2.61 -2.61 19.62
C MET A 1 -1.76 -3.89 19.76
N THR A 2 -2.33 -5.09 19.70
CA THR A 2 -1.63 -6.36 20.05
C THR A 2 -1.50 -7.37 18.91
N ASP A 3 -2.27 -7.22 17.81
CA ASP A 3 -2.31 -8.23 16.74
C ASP A 3 -1.25 -8.02 15.66
N SER A 4 -1.04 -6.77 15.22
CA SER A 4 -0.05 -6.41 14.20
C SER A 4 1.36 -6.86 14.56
N SER A 5 1.71 -6.77 15.85
CA SER A 5 3.04 -7.15 16.32
C SER A 5 3.28 -8.66 16.22
N ARG A 6 2.26 -9.46 16.47
CA ARG A 6 2.33 -10.92 16.25
C ARG A 6 2.39 -11.26 14.77
N GLY A 7 1.76 -10.47 13.90
CA GLY A 7 1.81 -10.65 12.44
C GLY A 7 3.23 -10.56 11.89
N LEU A 8 3.97 -9.49 12.23
CA LEU A 8 5.35 -9.28 11.78
C LEU A 8 6.32 -10.33 12.31
N GLU A 9 6.21 -10.67 13.59
CA GLU A 9 7.04 -11.72 14.22
C GLU A 9 6.81 -13.08 13.55
N LYS A 10 5.55 -13.44 13.29
CA LYS A 10 5.20 -14.64 12.53
C LYS A 10 5.80 -14.63 11.13
N LEU A 11 5.80 -13.50 10.44
CA LEU A 11 6.36 -13.35 9.08
C LEU A 11 7.87 -13.61 9.05
N ARG A 12 8.63 -13.15 10.03
CA ARG A 12 10.07 -13.45 10.09
C ARG A 12 10.37 -14.86 10.56
N VAL A 13 9.62 -15.40 11.50
CA VAL A 13 9.78 -16.80 11.93
C VAL A 13 9.52 -17.72 10.74
N ALA A 14 8.50 -17.41 9.96
CA ALA A 14 8.15 -18.04 8.71
C ALA A 14 9.30 -17.96 7.67
N ALA A 15 9.82 -16.76 7.42
CA ALA A 15 10.99 -16.49 6.58
C ALA A 15 12.19 -17.36 6.93
N SER A 16 12.55 -17.33 8.22
CA SER A 16 13.76 -17.95 8.75
C SER A 16 13.64 -19.48 8.82
N ARG A 17 12.40 -20.02 8.90
CA ARG A 17 12.11 -21.45 9.01
C ARG A 17 11.84 -22.17 7.69
N ARG A 18 12.07 -21.51 6.53
CA ARG A 18 12.14 -22.19 5.22
C ARG A 18 13.07 -23.42 5.23
N SER A 19 13.96 -23.56 6.22
CA SER A 19 14.90 -24.68 6.33
C SER A 19 14.55 -25.79 7.35
N GLU A 20 13.55 -25.69 8.24
CA GLU A 20 13.30 -26.77 9.24
C GLU A 20 11.82 -27.11 9.52
N VAL A 21 10.86 -26.19 9.33
CA VAL A 21 9.42 -26.51 9.42
C VAL A 21 8.68 -25.62 8.42
N GLY A 22 8.31 -26.18 7.27
CA GLY A 22 7.67 -25.45 6.19
C GLY A 22 6.41 -24.69 6.63
N LEU A 23 6.30 -23.43 6.20
CA LEU A 23 5.03 -22.71 6.22
C LEU A 23 4.02 -23.44 5.37
N ASP A 24 2.96 -23.94 5.99
CA ASP A 24 1.79 -24.38 5.23
C ASP A 24 0.92 -23.17 4.81
N ALA A 25 0.16 -23.36 3.73
CA ALA A 25 -0.68 -22.33 3.14
C ALA A 25 -1.70 -21.70 4.12
N LYS A 26 -2.20 -22.48 5.09
CA LYS A 26 -3.15 -22.01 6.10
C LYS A 26 -2.49 -21.06 7.09
N LYS A 27 -1.28 -21.40 7.56
CA LYS A 27 -0.48 -20.52 8.43
C LYS A 27 -0.10 -19.23 7.72
N ALA A 28 0.31 -19.30 6.46
CA ALA A 28 0.60 -18.12 5.64
C ALA A 28 -0.63 -17.20 5.53
N SER A 29 -1.80 -17.76 5.18
CA SER A 29 -3.05 -16.99 5.08
C SER A 29 -3.45 -16.33 6.41
N SER A 30 -3.33 -17.04 7.54
CA SER A 30 -3.63 -16.50 8.87
C SER A 30 -2.68 -15.37 9.27
N MET A 31 -1.41 -15.49 8.92
CA MET A 31 -0.40 -14.48 9.18
C MET A 31 -0.64 -13.21 8.39
N ILE A 32 -0.92 -13.31 7.08
CA ILE A 32 -1.26 -12.16 6.23
C ILE A 32 -2.45 -11.40 6.84
N ARG A 33 -3.50 -12.12 7.25
CA ARG A 33 -4.67 -11.50 7.91
C ARG A 33 -4.34 -10.81 9.24
N SER A 34 -3.51 -11.43 10.09
CA SER A 34 -3.09 -10.83 11.37
C SER A 34 -2.18 -9.61 11.17
N LEU A 35 -1.36 -9.63 10.12
CA LEU A 35 -0.42 -8.57 9.77
C LEU A 35 -1.11 -7.35 9.12
N LEU A 36 -2.05 -7.58 8.21
CA LEU A 36 -2.71 -6.55 7.39
C LEU A 36 -4.16 -6.24 7.84
N GLY A 37 -4.71 -7.05 8.72
CA GLY A 37 -5.95 -6.76 9.46
C GLY A 37 -5.92 -5.47 10.30
N PRO A 38 -4.78 -5.04 10.89
CA PRO A 38 -4.68 -3.78 11.60
C PRO A 38 -5.07 -2.58 10.76
N SER A 39 -5.68 -1.58 11.40
CA SER A 39 -6.22 -0.40 10.74
C SER A 39 -5.18 0.42 9.97
N TRP A 40 -3.90 0.37 10.35
CA TRP A 40 -2.86 1.15 9.67
C TRP A 40 -2.76 0.80 8.18
N PHE A 41 -2.54 -0.47 7.82
CA PHE A 41 -2.50 -0.91 6.40
C PHE A 41 -3.80 -0.68 5.64
N ARG A 42 -4.91 -0.45 6.33
CA ARG A 42 -6.19 -0.16 5.68
C ARG A 42 -6.44 1.33 5.51
N ARG A 43 -5.68 2.23 6.13
CA ARG A 43 -5.89 3.68 5.97
C ARG A 43 -5.27 4.18 4.68
N VAL A 44 -5.97 5.10 4.00
CA VAL A 44 -5.40 5.74 2.81
C VAL A 44 -4.28 6.73 3.13
N TRP A 45 -4.32 7.34 4.32
CA TRP A 45 -3.28 8.26 4.79
C TRP A 45 -1.88 7.64 4.84
N VAL A 46 -1.78 6.31 5.00
CA VAL A 46 -0.50 5.58 4.93
C VAL A 46 0.22 5.78 3.60
N LEU A 47 -0.53 5.98 2.52
CA LEU A 47 0.08 6.21 1.20
C LEU A 47 0.92 7.49 1.21
N GLN A 48 0.41 8.56 1.83
CA GLN A 48 1.13 9.82 1.94
C GLN A 48 2.29 9.77 2.95
N GLU A 49 2.22 8.91 3.96
CA GLU A 49 3.33 8.71 4.91
C GLU A 49 4.49 7.94 4.28
N VAL A 50 4.18 6.90 3.51
CA VAL A 50 5.18 5.94 3.01
C VAL A 50 5.67 6.27 1.60
N ALA A 51 4.84 6.84 0.72
CA ALA A 51 5.25 7.20 -0.63
C ALA A 51 6.40 8.22 -0.72
N PRO A 52 6.54 9.24 0.15
CA PRO A 52 7.70 10.12 0.12
C PRO A 52 8.92 9.53 0.86
N ALA A 53 8.75 8.42 1.58
CA ALA A 53 9.83 7.84 2.37
C ALA A 53 10.96 7.30 1.47
N ARG A 54 12.22 7.53 1.86
CA ARG A 54 13.40 6.96 1.16
C ARG A 54 13.81 5.61 1.71
N TYR A 55 13.43 5.35 2.94
CA TYR A 55 13.73 4.14 3.68
C TYR A 55 12.49 3.79 4.50
N VAL A 56 12.05 2.56 4.41
CA VAL A 56 10.93 2.04 5.20
C VAL A 56 11.50 0.97 6.12
N VAL A 57 11.18 1.09 7.40
CA VAL A 57 11.51 0.10 8.42
C VAL A 57 10.21 -0.35 9.05
N MET A 58 10.01 -1.66 9.10
CA MET A 58 8.84 -2.27 9.70
C MET A 58 9.19 -2.66 11.13
N VAL A 59 8.50 -2.05 12.09
CA VAL A 59 8.74 -2.25 13.52
C VAL A 59 7.53 -2.92 14.17
N SER A 60 7.80 -3.95 14.97
CA SER A 60 6.89 -4.52 15.96
C SER A 60 7.58 -4.65 17.32
N ARG A 61 6.81 -4.96 18.37
CA ARG A 61 7.24 -4.96 19.78
C ARG A 61 8.70 -5.35 20.04
N SER A 62 9.17 -6.44 19.45
CA SER A 62 10.51 -6.99 19.64
C SER A 62 11.27 -7.18 18.33
N MET A 63 10.73 -6.70 17.20
CA MET A 63 11.29 -6.97 15.89
C MET A 63 11.35 -5.71 15.04
N GLU A 64 12.50 -5.54 14.41
CA GLU A 64 12.74 -4.54 13.38
C GLU A 64 13.19 -5.27 12.13
N THR A 65 12.61 -4.91 10.98
CA THR A 65 13.02 -5.44 9.68
C THR A 65 13.00 -4.35 8.64
N ASP A 66 13.93 -4.40 7.70
CA ASP A 66 13.93 -3.49 6.57
C ASP A 66 12.67 -3.74 5.69
N GLY A 67 12.18 -2.68 5.07
CA GLY A 67 10.95 -2.73 4.27
C GLY A 67 11.06 -3.65 3.05
N TYR A 68 12.26 -3.77 2.45
CA TYR A 68 12.46 -4.67 1.31
C TYR A 68 12.37 -6.14 1.74
N GLY A 69 13.07 -6.52 2.81
CA GLY A 69 13.00 -7.83 3.43
C GLY A 69 11.58 -8.18 3.87
N PHE A 70 10.85 -7.23 4.46
CA PHE A 70 9.43 -7.40 4.74
C PHE A 70 8.61 -7.77 3.49
N CYS A 71 8.83 -7.06 2.38
CA CYS A 71 8.09 -7.32 1.14
C CYS A 71 8.41 -8.69 0.53
N VAL A 72 9.69 -9.10 0.53
CA VAL A 72 10.09 -10.44 0.04
C VAL A 72 9.34 -11.53 0.80
N GLU A 73 9.22 -11.39 2.12
CA GLU A 73 8.53 -12.38 2.94
C GLU A 73 7.02 -12.35 2.77
N LEU A 74 6.44 -11.17 2.61
CA LEU A 74 5.01 -11.03 2.36
C LEU A 74 4.61 -11.63 1.00
N GLU A 75 5.42 -11.43 -0.04
CA GLU A 75 5.23 -12.06 -1.34
C GLU A 75 5.35 -13.59 -1.26
N ALA A 76 6.37 -14.09 -0.56
CA ALA A 76 6.51 -15.52 -0.31
C ALA A 76 5.29 -16.12 0.41
N ALA A 77 4.73 -15.40 1.38
CA ALA A 77 3.51 -15.82 2.07
C ALA A 77 2.29 -15.79 1.13
N LEU A 78 2.18 -14.79 0.24
CA LEU A 78 1.12 -14.70 -0.76
C LEU A 78 1.17 -15.87 -1.76
N ASP A 79 2.36 -16.24 -2.24
CA ASP A 79 2.56 -17.37 -3.15
C ASP A 79 2.11 -18.70 -2.54
N LEU A 80 2.22 -18.83 -1.21
CA LEU A 80 1.74 -19.99 -0.46
C LEU A 80 0.23 -19.91 -0.16
N ALA A 81 -0.31 -18.72 0.08
CA ALA A 81 -1.67 -18.48 0.56
C ALA A 81 -2.71 -18.29 -0.56
N ARG A 82 -2.51 -18.87 -1.75
CA ARG A 82 -3.36 -18.64 -2.92
C ARG A 82 -4.85 -19.00 -2.68
N PRO A 83 -5.77 -18.46 -3.51
CA PRO A 83 -7.20 -18.78 -3.40
C PRO A 83 -7.48 -20.30 -3.37
N PRO A 84 -8.45 -20.77 -2.57
CA PRO A 84 -9.45 -20.00 -1.81
C PRO A 84 -9.06 -19.66 -0.36
N LEU A 85 -7.80 -19.86 0.05
CA LEU A 85 -7.40 -19.73 1.46
C LEU A 85 -7.25 -18.29 1.94
N LEU A 86 -6.97 -17.36 1.02
CA LEU A 86 -6.90 -15.93 1.24
C LEU A 86 -8.03 -15.23 0.50
N ASP A 87 -8.70 -14.32 1.20
CA ASP A 87 -9.73 -13.45 0.62
C ASP A 87 -9.10 -12.33 -0.22
N SER A 88 -9.84 -11.86 -1.23
CA SER A 88 -9.39 -10.81 -2.14
C SER A 88 -8.98 -9.53 -1.42
N ASP A 89 -9.72 -9.12 -0.37
CA ASP A 89 -9.37 -7.95 0.45
C ASP A 89 -7.96 -8.06 1.04
N SER A 90 -7.63 -9.22 1.62
CA SER A 90 -6.32 -9.45 2.25
C SER A 90 -5.21 -9.58 1.20
N GLU A 91 -5.50 -10.18 0.05
CA GLU A 91 -4.58 -10.24 -1.09
C GLU A 91 -4.27 -8.84 -1.64
N ASN A 92 -5.30 -8.03 -1.91
CA ASN A 92 -5.17 -6.65 -2.39
C ASN A 92 -4.43 -5.77 -1.37
N ALA A 93 -4.74 -5.90 -0.09
CA ALA A 93 -4.01 -5.20 0.97
C ALA A 93 -2.52 -5.56 0.97
N ALA A 94 -2.18 -6.82 0.74
CA ALA A 94 -0.81 -7.28 0.72
C ALA A 94 -0.06 -6.78 -0.52
N ARG A 95 -0.64 -6.95 -1.71
CA ARG A 95 -0.08 -6.46 -2.98
C ARG A 95 0.14 -4.94 -2.96
N SER A 96 -0.87 -4.19 -2.48
CA SER A 96 -0.78 -2.73 -2.38
C SER A 96 0.27 -2.28 -1.34
N ALA A 97 0.44 -3.00 -0.23
CA ALA A 97 1.51 -2.73 0.73
C ALA A 97 2.90 -3.03 0.16
N VAL A 98 3.06 -4.17 -0.52
CA VAL A 98 4.32 -4.54 -1.18
C VAL A 98 4.73 -3.48 -2.19
N TYR A 99 3.80 -3.05 -3.05
CA TYR A 99 4.03 -2.00 -4.03
C TYR A 99 4.48 -0.70 -3.36
N LEU A 100 3.72 -0.21 -2.37
CA LEU A 100 4.04 1.04 -1.66
C LEU A 100 5.42 1.04 -1.00
N ILE A 101 5.82 -0.10 -0.41
CA ILE A 101 7.04 -0.23 0.39
C ILE A 101 8.26 -0.55 -0.49
N LYS A 102 8.14 -1.46 -1.47
CA LYS A 102 9.27 -1.81 -2.36
C LYS A 102 9.74 -0.62 -3.17
N GLU A 103 8.80 0.17 -3.68
CA GLU A 103 9.11 1.35 -4.49
C GLU A 103 9.96 2.36 -3.70
N ALA A 104 9.90 2.38 -2.37
CA ALA A 104 10.72 3.26 -1.53
C ALA A 104 12.23 3.15 -1.78
N SER A 105 12.72 1.94 -2.05
CA SER A 105 14.14 1.70 -2.29
C SER A 105 14.57 2.07 -3.72
N LEU A 106 13.62 2.15 -4.65
CA LEU A 106 13.85 2.48 -6.06
C LEU A 106 13.73 3.97 -6.36
N ARG A 107 13.24 4.78 -5.41
CA ARG A 107 13.01 6.22 -5.62
C ARG A 107 14.30 6.97 -5.93
N PRO A 108 14.30 7.90 -6.90
CA PRO A 108 15.47 8.72 -7.23
C PRO A 108 16.04 9.43 -5.99
N LYS A 109 17.33 9.27 -5.72
CA LYS A 109 18.02 9.87 -4.56
C LYS A 109 18.15 11.39 -4.62
N ARG A 110 17.84 11.99 -5.77
CA ARG A 110 17.81 13.43 -6.03
C ARG A 110 16.43 13.75 -6.60
N ALA A 111 15.75 14.73 -6.01
CA ALA A 111 14.59 15.34 -6.64
C ALA A 111 15.06 15.95 -7.96
N THR A 112 14.73 15.33 -9.09
CA THR A 112 14.72 16.06 -10.36
C THR A 112 13.72 17.18 -10.17
N SER A 113 14.08 18.37 -10.63
CA SER A 113 13.45 19.66 -10.34
C SER A 113 12.04 19.83 -10.91
N ARG A 114 11.15 18.86 -10.69
CA ARG A 114 9.71 18.98 -10.98
C ARG A 114 9.02 19.44 -9.71
N GLU A 115 8.72 20.74 -9.70
CA GLU A 115 7.68 21.42 -8.92
C GLU A 115 6.93 20.54 -7.90
N ASP A 116 7.38 20.60 -6.64
CA ASP A 116 6.68 20.30 -5.38
C ASP A 116 5.85 19.00 -5.23
N ARG A 117 5.97 18.02 -6.13
CA ARG A 117 5.18 16.78 -6.07
C ARG A 117 6.03 15.53 -6.09
N PHE A 118 5.78 14.66 -5.11
CA PHE A 118 6.35 13.32 -5.07
C PHE A 118 5.58 12.42 -6.04
N CYS A 119 6.31 11.56 -6.74
CA CYS A 119 5.78 10.66 -7.75
C CYS A 119 6.36 9.28 -7.45
N LEU A 120 5.54 8.23 -7.48
CA LEU A 120 6.04 6.85 -7.44
C LEU A 120 6.74 6.44 -8.76
N ASP A 121 6.89 7.38 -9.70
CA ASP A 121 7.58 7.33 -11.00
C ASP A 121 7.21 6.17 -11.94
N ALA A 122 6.23 5.35 -11.55
CA ALA A 122 5.88 4.13 -12.24
C ALA A 122 4.37 3.89 -12.47
N CYS A 123 3.44 4.57 -11.78
CA CYS A 123 1.99 4.29 -11.93
C CYS A 123 1.10 5.54 -12.12
N PRO A 124 0.25 5.56 -13.17
CA PRO A 124 -0.78 6.58 -13.37
C PRO A 124 -1.89 6.48 -12.32
N LEU A 125 -2.67 7.56 -12.15
CA LEU A 125 -3.74 7.67 -11.16
C LEU A 125 -4.79 6.54 -11.28
N ARG A 126 -5.08 6.07 -12.50
CA ARG A 126 -6.00 4.96 -12.74
C ARG A 126 -5.55 3.67 -12.04
N GLU A 127 -4.29 3.26 -12.25
CA GLU A 127 -3.75 2.05 -11.65
C GLU A 127 -3.70 2.16 -10.13
N LEU A 128 -3.42 3.36 -9.62
CA LEU A 128 -3.47 3.64 -8.19
C LEU A 128 -4.88 3.56 -7.61
N LEU A 129 -5.91 4.02 -8.35
CA LEU A 129 -7.31 3.88 -7.94
C LEU A 129 -7.70 2.40 -7.83
N ASP A 130 -7.30 1.58 -8.80
CA ASP A 130 -7.56 0.15 -8.80
C ASP A 130 -6.80 -0.56 -7.65
N LEU A 131 -5.51 -0.22 -7.45
CA LEU A 131 -4.65 -0.85 -6.45
C LEU A 131 -5.06 -0.53 -5.00
N TYR A 132 -5.63 0.66 -4.78
CA TYR A 132 -5.95 1.18 -3.45
C TYR A 132 -7.45 1.39 -3.19
N GLU A 133 -8.32 0.82 -4.02
CA GLU A 133 -9.78 0.94 -3.90
C GLU A 133 -10.28 0.58 -2.49
N ASP A 134 -9.78 -0.53 -1.94
CA ASP A 134 -10.17 -1.11 -0.65
C ASP A 134 -9.67 -0.34 0.58
N ARG A 135 -8.89 0.73 0.37
CA ARG A 135 -8.43 1.58 1.47
C ARG A 135 -9.61 2.30 2.13
N LYS A 136 -9.51 2.53 3.42
CA LYS A 136 -10.49 3.21 4.27
C LYS A 136 -10.08 4.66 4.45
N ALA A 137 -11.09 5.52 4.36
CA ALA A 137 -10.98 6.94 4.64
C ALA A 137 -12.27 7.41 5.32
N THR A 138 -12.13 8.32 6.28
CA THR A 138 -13.29 8.96 6.92
C THR A 138 -13.97 9.89 5.92
N ASP A 139 -13.18 10.67 5.19
CA ASP A 139 -13.62 11.45 4.06
C ASP A 139 -13.28 10.71 2.76
N ARG A 140 -14.27 10.51 1.88
CA ARG A 140 -14.03 9.82 0.60
C ARG A 140 -13.06 10.59 -0.30
N ARG A 141 -12.99 11.91 -0.16
CA ARG A 141 -12.07 12.78 -0.93
C ARG A 141 -10.61 12.50 -0.60
N ASP A 142 -10.30 12.09 0.64
CA ASP A 142 -8.95 11.69 1.03
C ASP A 142 -8.40 10.57 0.15
N LYS A 143 -9.27 9.67 -0.34
CA LYS A 143 -8.84 8.61 -1.25
C LYS A 143 -8.23 9.19 -2.51
N LEU A 144 -8.94 10.10 -3.14
CA LEU A 144 -8.47 10.73 -4.36
C LEU A 144 -7.22 11.58 -4.11
N TYR A 145 -7.27 12.43 -3.07
CA TYR A 145 -6.19 13.39 -2.80
C TYR A 145 -4.89 12.72 -2.35
N ALA A 146 -4.97 11.57 -1.66
CA ALA A 146 -3.80 10.76 -1.37
C ALA A 146 -3.13 10.20 -2.63
N LEU A 147 -3.93 9.76 -3.61
CA LEU A 147 -3.41 9.14 -4.83
C LEU A 147 -2.87 10.17 -5.83
N ILE A 148 -3.50 11.34 -5.95
CA ILE A 148 -2.99 12.44 -6.79
C ILE A 148 -1.60 12.87 -6.36
N GLY A 149 -1.35 12.90 -5.05
CA GLY A 149 -0.06 13.31 -4.50
C GLY A 149 1.09 12.32 -4.75
N ILE A 150 0.80 11.14 -5.31
CA ILE A 150 1.78 10.06 -5.57
C ILE A 150 1.75 9.53 -7.01
N SER A 151 0.76 9.95 -7.82
CA SER A 151 0.59 9.54 -9.21
C SER A 151 1.68 10.10 -10.12
N SER A 152 2.01 9.36 -11.18
CA SER A 152 2.98 9.81 -12.19
C SER A 152 2.43 10.71 -13.30
N ASP A 153 1.13 10.98 -13.29
CA ASP A 153 0.47 11.83 -14.28
C ASP A 153 1.10 13.22 -14.32
N LEU A 154 1.60 13.59 -15.50
CA LEU A 154 2.34 14.84 -15.72
C LEU A 154 1.46 16.07 -15.48
N VAL A 155 0.17 15.96 -15.79
CA VAL A 155 -0.82 17.02 -15.68
C VAL A 155 -1.96 16.52 -14.82
N ILE A 156 -2.02 17.02 -13.58
CA ILE A 156 -3.22 16.88 -12.75
C ILE A 156 -4.12 18.08 -13.05
N PRO A 157 -5.35 17.86 -13.54
CA PRO A 157 -6.27 18.95 -13.80
C PRO A 157 -6.55 19.78 -12.54
N PRO A 158 -6.60 21.12 -12.63
CA PRO A 158 -6.82 21.99 -11.47
C PRO A 158 -8.09 21.65 -10.68
N TYR A 159 -9.12 21.12 -11.35
CA TYR A 159 -10.36 20.73 -10.70
C TYR A 159 -10.24 19.49 -9.81
N LEU A 160 -9.22 18.65 -9.98
CA LEU A 160 -8.92 17.50 -9.12
C LEU A 160 -8.02 17.83 -7.94
N LEU A 161 -7.51 19.07 -7.84
CA LEU A 161 -6.71 19.50 -6.69
C LEU A 161 -7.53 19.43 -5.39
N PRO A 162 -6.85 19.23 -4.23
CA PRO A 162 -7.51 19.17 -2.94
C PRO A 162 -8.40 20.39 -2.65
N ASP A 163 -9.72 20.17 -2.59
CA ASP A 163 -10.71 21.18 -2.24
C ASP A 163 -11.85 20.54 -1.43
N TYR A 164 -11.75 20.67 -0.11
CA TYR A 164 -12.74 20.11 0.82
C TYR A 164 -14.05 20.91 0.88
N ASN A 165 -14.19 21.98 0.09
CA ASN A 165 -15.48 22.65 -0.07
C ASN A 165 -16.34 21.98 -1.15
N LYS A 166 -15.73 21.20 -2.07
CA LYS A 166 -16.47 20.47 -3.11
C LYS A 166 -17.19 19.25 -2.55
N ALA A 167 -18.38 19.00 -3.07
CA ALA A 167 -19.11 17.77 -2.74
C ALA A 167 -18.50 16.57 -3.47
N TRP A 168 -18.50 15.39 -2.83
CA TRP A 168 -17.98 14.16 -3.44
C TRP A 168 -18.61 13.82 -4.81
N PRO A 169 -19.95 13.94 -5.02
CA PRO A 169 -20.56 13.63 -6.32
C PRO A 169 -20.03 14.51 -7.46
N GLU A 170 -19.76 15.78 -7.19
CA GLU A 170 -19.22 16.73 -8.18
C GLU A 170 -17.80 16.33 -8.58
N LEU A 171 -16.96 16.02 -7.60
CA LEU A 171 -15.58 15.56 -7.82
C LEU A 171 -15.56 14.20 -8.55
N PHE A 172 -16.46 13.30 -8.20
CA PHE A 172 -16.59 11.98 -8.84
C PHE A 172 -16.99 12.10 -10.32
N GLN A 173 -17.96 12.95 -10.65
CA GLN A 173 -18.32 13.20 -12.06
C GLN A 173 -17.13 13.74 -12.85
N GLN A 174 -16.34 14.65 -12.27
CA GLN A 174 -15.14 15.21 -12.89
C GLN A 174 -14.04 14.18 -13.14
N LEU A 175 -13.97 13.09 -12.36
CA LEU A 175 -13.02 11.99 -12.61
C LEU A 175 -13.38 11.16 -13.85
N PHE A 176 -14.67 10.95 -14.12
CA PHE A 176 -15.10 10.05 -15.20
C PHE A 176 -15.26 10.74 -16.57
N ILE A 177 -15.46 12.06 -16.59
CA ILE A 177 -15.62 12.83 -17.84
C ILE A 177 -14.39 12.72 -18.78
N PRO A 178 -13.13 12.71 -18.30
CA PRO A 178 -11.95 12.56 -19.17
C PRO A 178 -11.53 11.10 -19.41
N ILE A 179 -12.01 10.14 -18.61
CA ILE A 179 -11.52 8.75 -18.59
C ILE A 179 -12.08 7.88 -19.73
N VAL A 180 -13.17 8.32 -20.37
CA VAL A 180 -13.90 7.61 -21.45
C VAL A 180 -13.59 8.21 -22.85
N GLY A 181 -12.61 9.11 -22.96
CA GLY A 181 -12.16 9.72 -24.21
C GLY A 181 -10.87 9.10 -24.74
#